data_AF-A0A3M1XKU7-F1
#
_entry.id   AF-A0A3M1XKU7-F1
#
_cell.length_a   1.000
_cell.length_b   1.000
_cell.length_c   1.000
_cell.angle_alpha   90.00
_cell.angle_beta   90.00
_cell.angle_gamma   90.00
#
_symmetry.space_group_name_H-M   'P 1'
#
loop_
_entity.id
_entity.type
_entity.pdbx_description
1 polymer ?
#
loop_
_entity_poly.entity_id
_entity_poly.type
_entity_poly.pdbx_seq_one_letter_code
_entity_poly.pdbx_strand_id
1 'polypeptide(L)'
;MSALKTNLNTLWQQVPLAPVFLALAGGICAADRVQLNPLWLMLPGIGLLFISVLRGLGKGREPTLPLLLVTFFLAAASFSLWRQVHFPRWLDGLLQTRTIDLTGQVVALRQAPPFLAELEIDSVNQRPLPGGAQLRFQFRPHAQGTLPFQEGQRLRLKQVKLTPLSAPRNPGAFNYRRYLKLRGISARLEAGRQSSWEVIAPSRHTLLERCTGLIRRARQALGTRLDRLLSPEASAFYRALLLGQREFLSRSLLRDYQNAGVIHVLAISGLHVGFLAVIFYLALSFLPLSFKKRNLCVILLLLVYMVLVGSRPPVVRATVMAGLILLAQNLERKHSTLNAFFAAGCLILVFAPAQLFWVGFQLSFAAVAAILIGLPLLERRLLYRWLE
;
A
#
# COMPACT_ATOMS: atom_id res chain seq x y z
N MET A 1 -22.13 31.75 -13.67
CA MET A 1 -22.45 30.41 -13.10
C MET A 1 -22.89 29.37 -14.13
N SER A 2 -23.55 29.72 -15.25
CA SER A 2 -23.95 28.73 -16.28
C SER A 2 -22.75 28.15 -17.04
N ALA A 3 -21.79 28.97 -17.48
CA ALA A 3 -20.59 28.51 -18.23
C ALA A 3 -19.67 27.54 -17.44
N LEU A 4 -19.60 27.67 -16.10
CA LEU A 4 -18.87 26.74 -15.24
C LEU A 4 -19.55 25.38 -15.12
N LYS A 5 -20.90 25.33 -15.09
CA LYS A 5 -21.67 24.09 -15.08
C LYS A 5 -21.55 23.33 -16.41
N THR A 6 -21.59 24.04 -17.54
CA THR A 6 -21.43 23.43 -18.87
C THR A 6 -20.04 22.81 -19.04
N ASN A 7 -19.00 23.45 -18.51
CA ASN A 7 -17.62 22.93 -18.54
C ASN A 7 -17.37 21.74 -17.60
N LEU A 8 -18.03 21.68 -16.44
CA LEU A 8 -17.89 20.54 -15.54
C LEU A 8 -18.54 19.29 -16.12
N ASN A 9 -19.76 19.39 -16.66
CA ASN A 9 -20.44 18.24 -17.25
C ASN A 9 -19.67 17.63 -18.44
N THR A 10 -19.04 18.45 -19.29
CA THR A 10 -18.19 17.95 -20.37
C THR A 10 -16.90 17.30 -19.84
N LEU A 11 -16.31 17.81 -18.76
CA LEU A 11 -15.15 17.21 -18.11
C LEU A 11 -15.46 15.84 -17.49
N TRP A 12 -16.61 15.71 -16.80
CA TRP A 12 -17.05 14.45 -16.21
C TRP A 12 -17.36 13.38 -17.26
N GLN A 13 -17.87 13.79 -18.42
CA GLN A 13 -18.10 12.90 -19.57
C GLN A 13 -16.77 12.39 -20.18
N GLN A 14 -15.72 13.22 -20.18
CA GLN A 14 -14.39 12.81 -20.66
C GLN A 14 -13.65 11.92 -19.66
N VAL A 15 -13.92 12.08 -18.36
CA VAL A 15 -13.25 11.36 -17.27
C VAL A 15 -14.26 10.73 -16.29
N PRO A 16 -15.04 9.71 -16.71
CA PRO A 16 -16.12 9.12 -15.92
C PRO A 16 -15.65 8.45 -14.62
N LEU A 17 -14.36 8.17 -14.47
CA LEU A 17 -13.81 7.56 -13.25
C LEU A 17 -13.42 8.59 -12.17
N ALA A 18 -13.29 9.87 -12.53
CA ALA A 18 -12.99 10.91 -11.55
C ALA A 18 -14.05 11.06 -10.44
N PRO A 19 -15.38 11.10 -10.73
CA PRO A 19 -16.37 11.25 -9.69
C PRO A 19 -16.50 9.97 -8.84
N VAL A 20 -16.28 8.79 -9.44
CA VAL A 20 -16.20 7.52 -8.71
C VAL A 20 -15.06 7.53 -7.70
N PHE A 21 -13.87 7.99 -8.11
CA PHE A 21 -12.72 8.14 -7.21
C PHE A 21 -13.00 9.12 -6.07
N LEU A 22 -13.62 10.27 -6.37
CA LEU A 22 -13.98 11.25 -5.35
C LEU A 22 -15.02 10.71 -4.37
N ALA A 23 -16.01 9.94 -4.85
CA ALA A 23 -16.97 9.27 -3.99
C ALA A 23 -16.30 8.24 -3.06
N LEU A 24 -15.40 7.41 -3.60
CA LEU A 24 -14.60 6.47 -2.80
C LEU A 24 -13.77 7.20 -1.73
N ALA A 25 -13.00 8.21 -2.14
CA ALA A 25 -12.14 8.97 -1.24
C ALA A 25 -12.97 9.73 -0.18
N GLY A 26 -14.08 10.32 -0.59
CA GLY A 26 -15.03 10.99 0.31
C GLY A 26 -15.60 10.05 1.36
N GLY A 27 -16.01 8.84 0.95
CA GLY A 27 -16.55 7.83 1.86
C GLY A 27 -15.53 7.37 2.90
N ILE A 28 -14.29 7.10 2.47
CA ILE A 28 -13.17 6.76 3.35
C ILE A 28 -12.88 7.89 4.34
N CYS A 29 -12.80 9.14 3.86
CA CYS A 29 -12.60 10.32 4.71
C CYS A 29 -13.72 10.52 5.73
N ALA A 30 -14.98 10.31 5.34
CA ALA A 30 -16.11 10.39 6.25
C ALA A 30 -16.03 9.31 7.34
N ALA A 31 -15.71 8.07 6.98
CA ALA A 31 -15.57 6.96 7.93
C ALA A 31 -14.37 7.11 8.90
N ASP A 32 -13.31 7.83 8.50
CA ASP A 32 -12.20 8.19 9.39
C ASP A 32 -12.65 9.12 10.52
N ARG A 33 -13.58 10.05 10.22
CA ARG A 33 -14.10 11.01 11.22
C ARG A 33 -15.25 10.44 12.04
N VAL A 34 -16.22 9.81 11.39
CA VAL A 34 -17.44 9.29 12.02
C VAL A 34 -17.23 7.80 12.28
N GLN A 35 -16.90 7.42 13.52
CA GLN A 35 -16.55 6.04 13.90
C GLN A 35 -17.78 5.11 13.97
N LEU A 36 -18.60 5.10 12.92
CA LEU A 36 -19.83 4.32 12.84
C LEU A 36 -19.56 2.84 12.54
N ASN A 37 -20.48 1.99 12.98
CA ASN A 37 -20.50 0.57 12.64
C ASN A 37 -20.67 0.41 11.11
N PRO A 38 -19.90 -0.46 10.44
CA PRO A 38 -20.02 -0.70 9.00
C PRO A 38 -21.44 -1.07 8.57
N LEU A 39 -22.22 -1.78 9.40
CA LEU A 39 -23.61 -2.13 9.07
C LEU A 39 -24.50 -0.89 8.82
N TRP A 40 -24.38 0.15 9.68
CA TRP A 40 -25.11 1.41 9.51
C TRP A 40 -24.67 2.18 8.26
N LEU A 41 -23.45 1.96 7.78
CA LEU A 41 -22.95 2.55 6.54
C LEU A 41 -23.42 1.77 5.30
N MET A 42 -23.65 0.45 5.42
CA MET A 42 -24.13 -0.38 4.31
C MET A 42 -25.63 -0.20 4.02
N LEU A 43 -26.47 0.05 5.05
CA LEU A 43 -27.92 0.18 4.89
C LEU A 43 -28.35 1.29 3.90
N PRO A 44 -27.83 2.54 4.00
CA PRO A 44 -28.11 3.57 3.00
C PRO A 44 -27.61 3.19 1.61
N GLY A 45 -26.44 2.53 1.52
CA GLY A 45 -25.87 2.05 0.26
C GLY A 45 -26.77 1.02 -0.43
N ILE A 46 -27.30 0.04 0.32
CA ILE A 46 -28.22 -0.98 -0.22
C ILE A 46 -29.52 -0.34 -0.67
N GLY A 47 -30.10 0.57 0.13
CA GLY A 47 -31.32 1.30 -0.24
C GLY A 47 -31.15 2.14 -1.52
N LEU A 48 -30.02 2.83 -1.65
CA LEU A 48 -29.71 3.63 -2.84
C LEU A 48 -29.41 2.77 -4.07
N LEU A 49 -28.80 1.59 -3.89
CA LEU A 49 -28.62 0.62 -4.97
C LEU A 49 -29.97 0.12 -5.47
N PHE A 50 -30.89 -0.23 -4.56
CA PHE A 50 -32.25 -0.64 -4.91
C PHE A 50 -33.00 0.46 -5.68
N ILE A 51 -32.94 1.71 -5.22
CA ILE A 51 -33.51 2.87 -5.93
C ILE A 51 -32.87 3.06 -7.31
N SER A 52 -31.57 2.81 -7.46
CA SER A 52 -30.86 2.93 -8.73
C SER A 52 -31.30 1.87 -9.73
N VAL A 53 -31.49 0.63 -9.28
CA VAL A 53 -32.01 -0.48 -10.09
C VAL A 53 -33.45 -0.19 -10.52
N LEU A 54 -34.32 0.24 -9.60
CA LEU A 54 -35.71 0.61 -9.92
C LEU A 54 -35.79 1.77 -10.93
N ARG A 55 -34.92 2.77 -10.80
CA ARG A 55 -34.85 3.89 -11.75
C ARG A 55 -34.24 3.50 -13.09
N GLY A 56 -33.27 2.58 -13.11
CA GLY A 56 -32.67 2.05 -14.33
C GLY A 56 -33.62 1.17 -15.15
N LEU A 57 -34.60 0.55 -14.49
CA LEU A 57 -35.72 -0.14 -15.15
C LEU A 57 -36.76 0.83 -15.74
N GLY A 58 -36.77 2.09 -15.30
CA GLY A 58 -37.59 3.16 -15.86
C GLY A 58 -36.87 3.91 -16.98
N LYS A 59 -37.49 3.97 -18.18
CA LYS A 59 -36.96 4.77 -19.30
C LYS A 59 -36.83 6.25 -18.88
N GLY A 60 -35.61 6.76 -18.67
CA GLY A 60 -35.35 8.19 -18.79
C GLY A 60 -34.36 8.88 -17.85
N ARG A 61 -33.70 8.22 -16.89
CA ARG A 61 -32.64 8.88 -16.08
C ARG A 61 -31.43 7.99 -15.84
N GLU A 62 -30.24 8.48 -16.16
CA GLU A 62 -29.00 7.80 -15.81
C GLU A 62 -28.82 7.76 -14.29
N PRO A 63 -28.61 6.58 -13.67
CA PRO A 63 -28.52 6.43 -12.21
C PRO A 63 -27.17 6.90 -11.62
N THR A 64 -26.54 7.93 -12.21
CA THR A 64 -25.17 8.35 -11.87
C THR A 64 -25.02 8.80 -10.41
N LEU A 65 -25.87 9.73 -9.93
CA LEU A 65 -25.80 10.21 -8.54
C LEU A 65 -26.02 9.09 -7.50
N PRO A 66 -27.09 8.27 -7.57
CA PRO A 66 -27.26 7.24 -6.57
C PRO A 66 -26.17 6.14 -6.66
N LEU A 67 -25.61 5.84 -7.84
CA LEU A 67 -24.43 4.98 -7.95
C LEU A 67 -23.18 5.57 -7.26
N LEU A 68 -22.96 6.89 -7.36
CA LEU A 68 -21.88 7.57 -6.64
C LEU A 68 -22.10 7.52 -5.12
N LEU A 69 -23.35 7.67 -4.66
CA LEU A 69 -23.65 7.55 -3.23
C LEU A 69 -23.47 6.11 -2.72
N VAL A 70 -23.88 5.11 -3.50
CA VAL A 70 -23.60 3.70 -3.20
C VAL A 70 -22.09 3.49 -3.06
N THR A 71 -21.31 4.00 -4.01
CA THR A 71 -19.84 3.92 -3.99
C THR A 71 -19.26 4.57 -2.72
N PHE A 72 -19.75 5.75 -2.35
CA PHE A 72 -19.37 6.45 -1.12
C PHE A 72 -19.65 5.61 0.13
N PHE A 73 -20.87 5.07 0.26
CA PHE A 73 -21.27 4.29 1.44
C PHE A 73 -20.53 2.96 1.53
N LEU A 74 -20.30 2.28 0.41
CA LEU A 74 -19.49 1.06 0.35
C LEU A 74 -18.03 1.34 0.74
N ALA A 75 -17.45 2.46 0.30
CA ALA A 75 -16.10 2.86 0.68
C ALA A 75 -15.99 3.22 2.17
N ALA A 76 -17.01 3.89 2.72
CA ALA A 76 -17.10 4.18 4.13
C ALA A 76 -17.19 2.88 4.97
N ALA A 77 -18.05 1.95 4.54
CA ALA A 77 -18.21 0.64 5.18
C ALA A 77 -16.92 -0.19 5.09
N SER A 78 -16.26 -0.23 3.93
CA SER A 78 -15.02 -0.99 3.74
C SER A 78 -13.88 -0.46 4.62
N PHE A 79 -13.72 0.86 4.75
CA PHE A 79 -12.74 1.44 5.66
C PHE A 79 -13.08 1.19 7.13
N SER A 80 -14.37 1.27 7.51
CA SER A 80 -14.79 0.96 8.88
C SER A 80 -14.54 -0.51 9.22
N LEU A 81 -14.81 -1.44 8.30
CA LEU A 81 -14.50 -2.86 8.44
C LEU A 81 -13.00 -3.09 8.56
N TRP A 82 -12.19 -2.49 7.67
CA TRP A 82 -10.73 -2.54 7.75
C TRP A 82 -10.24 -2.10 9.14
N ARG A 83 -10.78 -1.00 9.67
CA ARG A 83 -10.45 -0.52 11.02
C ARG A 83 -10.84 -1.52 12.11
N GLN A 84 -12.00 -2.17 12.02
CA GLN A 84 -12.43 -3.17 13.00
C GLN A 84 -11.56 -4.43 12.99
N VAL A 85 -11.13 -4.87 11.80
CA VAL A 85 -10.24 -6.03 11.64
C VAL A 85 -8.85 -5.74 12.24
N HIS A 86 -8.29 -4.56 11.96
CA HIS A 86 -6.94 -4.21 12.43
C HIS A 86 -6.89 -3.62 13.85
N PHE A 87 -8.00 -3.06 14.34
CA PHE A 87 -8.11 -2.45 15.67
C PHE A 87 -9.39 -2.92 16.37
N PRO A 88 -9.49 -4.23 16.67
CA PRO A 88 -10.68 -4.77 17.30
C PRO A 88 -10.81 -4.30 18.75
N ARG A 89 -12.04 -4.10 19.23
CA ARG A 89 -12.30 -3.59 20.59
C ARG A 89 -11.74 -4.48 21.70
N TRP A 90 -11.68 -5.80 21.49
CA TRP A 90 -11.11 -6.72 22.48
C TRP A 90 -9.59 -6.53 22.67
N LEU A 91 -8.90 -5.87 21.73
CA LEU A 91 -7.47 -5.55 21.87
C LEU A 91 -7.22 -4.62 23.05
N ASP A 92 -8.15 -3.71 23.36
CA ASP A 92 -8.00 -2.76 24.47
C ASP A 92 -7.88 -3.49 25.81
N GLY A 93 -8.54 -4.65 25.97
CA GLY A 93 -8.37 -5.50 27.15
C GLY A 93 -6.98 -6.12 27.26
N LEU A 94 -6.38 -6.54 26.13
CA LEU A 94 -5.01 -7.06 26.10
C LEU A 94 -3.96 -5.96 26.38
N LEU A 95 -4.24 -4.71 26.01
CA LEU A 95 -3.35 -3.59 26.34
C LEU A 95 -3.28 -3.29 27.85
N GLN A 96 -4.25 -3.77 28.64
CA GLN A 96 -4.30 -3.58 30.09
C GLN A 96 -3.61 -4.71 30.87
N THR A 97 -3.37 -5.87 30.25
CA THR A 97 -2.66 -6.99 30.89
C THR A 97 -1.18 -6.67 31.14
N ARG A 98 -0.66 -7.12 32.30
CA ARG A 98 0.74 -6.84 32.71
C ARG A 98 1.77 -7.49 31.79
N THR A 99 1.63 -8.80 31.57
CA THR A 99 2.50 -9.60 30.70
C THR A 99 1.66 -10.67 30.02
N ILE A 100 2.02 -11.00 28.78
CA ILE A 100 1.36 -12.03 27.99
C ILE A 100 2.40 -12.83 27.20
N ASP A 101 2.01 -14.05 26.83
CA ASP A 101 2.76 -14.88 25.90
C ASP A 101 2.14 -14.72 24.51
N LEU A 102 2.98 -14.50 23.51
CA LEU A 102 2.55 -14.28 22.12
C LEU A 102 3.22 -15.27 21.20
N THR A 103 2.47 -15.77 20.23
CA THR A 103 3.06 -16.48 19.09
C THR A 103 2.68 -15.74 17.82
N GLY A 104 3.66 -15.57 16.93
CA GLY A 104 3.47 -14.90 15.66
C GLY A 104 4.60 -15.10 14.68
N GLN A 105 4.36 -14.77 13.43
CA GLN A 105 5.35 -14.83 12.36
C GLN A 105 6.04 -13.48 12.18
N VAL A 106 7.36 -13.48 11.98
CA VAL A 106 8.12 -12.28 11.62
C VAL A 106 7.79 -11.91 10.17
N VAL A 107 7.09 -10.80 9.95
CA VAL A 107 6.70 -10.35 8.59
C VAL A 107 7.71 -9.37 8.02
N ALA A 108 8.27 -8.51 8.85
CA ALA A 108 9.31 -7.58 8.45
C ALA A 108 10.37 -7.45 9.54
N LEU A 109 11.64 -7.30 9.15
CA LEU A 109 12.76 -7.23 10.05
C LEU A 109 13.74 -6.14 9.66
N ARG A 110 14.03 -5.24 10.59
CA ARG A 110 15.13 -4.29 10.47
C ARG A 110 16.34 -4.82 11.23
N GLN A 111 17.32 -5.33 10.49
CA GLN A 111 18.60 -5.85 11.00
C GLN A 111 19.62 -4.75 11.39
N ALA A 112 19.23 -3.47 11.35
CA ALA A 112 20.08 -2.34 11.71
C ALA A 112 19.47 -1.53 12.86
N PRO A 113 20.26 -1.10 13.86
CA PRO A 113 19.76 -0.32 15.00
C PRO A 113 18.99 0.97 14.59
N PRO A 114 17.87 1.31 15.26
CA PRO A 114 17.21 0.49 16.27
C PRO A 114 16.55 -0.75 15.65
N PHE A 115 16.81 -1.92 16.24
CA PHE A 115 16.23 -3.18 15.80
C PHE A 115 14.71 -3.15 15.94
N LEU A 116 14.02 -3.55 14.88
CA LEU A 116 12.56 -3.56 14.82
C LEU A 116 12.13 -4.82 14.09
N ALA A 117 11.23 -5.57 14.70
CA ALA A 117 10.53 -6.66 14.04
C ALA A 117 9.04 -6.32 13.97
N GLU A 118 8.40 -6.57 12.84
CA GLU A 118 6.95 -6.56 12.72
C GLU A 118 6.48 -8.01 12.75
N LEU A 119 5.67 -8.34 13.76
CA LEU A 119 5.18 -9.69 14.01
C LEU A 119 3.70 -9.74 13.69
N GLU A 120 3.28 -10.70 12.88
CA GLU A 120 1.88 -11.04 12.66
C GLU A 120 1.49 -12.12 13.65
N ILE A 121 0.69 -11.72 14.64
CA ILE A 121 0.32 -12.51 15.80
C ILE A 121 -0.90 -13.35 15.47
N ASP A 122 -0.81 -14.65 15.74
CA ASP A 122 -1.88 -15.62 15.55
C ASP A 122 -2.49 -16.12 16.86
N SER A 123 -1.72 -16.08 17.96
CA SER A 123 -2.19 -16.51 19.28
C SER A 123 -1.61 -15.72 20.44
N VAL A 124 -2.42 -15.62 21.51
CA VAL A 124 -2.11 -14.97 22.79
C VAL A 124 -2.36 -16.00 23.90
N ASN A 125 -1.40 -16.18 24.80
CA ASN A 125 -1.45 -17.17 25.89
C ASN A 125 -1.85 -18.57 25.38
N GLN A 126 -1.26 -18.97 24.24
CA GLN A 126 -1.52 -20.23 23.53
C GLN A 126 -2.96 -20.41 23.00
N ARG A 127 -3.81 -19.38 23.09
CA ARG A 127 -5.16 -19.38 22.52
C ARG A 127 -5.15 -18.58 21.21
N PRO A 128 -5.81 -19.07 20.14
CA PRO A 128 -5.92 -18.31 18.90
C PRO A 128 -6.66 -16.99 19.15
N LEU A 129 -6.32 -15.96 18.38
CA LEU A 129 -7.02 -14.70 18.46
C LEU A 129 -8.51 -14.86 18.12
N PRO A 130 -9.42 -14.12 18.81
CA PRO A 130 -10.86 -14.21 18.55
C PRO A 130 -11.19 -14.00 17.07
N GLY A 131 -12.05 -14.86 16.53
CA GLY A 131 -12.48 -14.79 15.13
C GLY A 131 -11.39 -15.07 14.10
N GLY A 132 -10.26 -15.67 14.50
CA GLY A 132 -9.14 -15.95 13.59
C GLY A 132 -8.40 -14.68 13.14
N ALA A 133 -8.50 -13.60 13.93
CA ALA A 133 -7.84 -12.34 13.60
C ALA A 133 -6.31 -12.51 13.49
N GLN A 134 -5.69 -11.74 12.61
CA GLN A 134 -4.23 -11.61 12.50
C GLN A 134 -3.87 -10.14 12.74
N LEU A 135 -3.12 -9.88 13.82
CA LEU A 135 -2.73 -8.52 14.19
C LEU A 135 -1.23 -8.32 14.02
N ARG A 136 -0.84 -7.15 13.53
CA ARG A 136 0.58 -6.80 13.38
C ARG A 136 1.04 -5.99 14.57
N PHE A 137 2.03 -6.50 15.30
CA PHE A 137 2.66 -5.80 16.41
C PHE A 137 4.11 -5.42 16.06
N GLN A 138 4.53 -4.26 16.53
CA GLN A 138 5.93 -3.84 16.42
C GLN A 138 6.69 -4.31 17.67
N PHE A 139 7.65 -5.20 17.49
CA PHE A 139 8.55 -5.68 18.54
C PHE A 139 9.89 -4.94 18.48
N ARG A 140 10.31 -4.42 19.64
CA ARG A 140 11.64 -3.85 19.84
C ARG A 140 12.47 -4.81 20.70
N PRO A 141 13.25 -5.72 20.08
CA PRO A 141 14.13 -6.59 20.82
C PRO A 141 15.23 -5.77 21.51
N HIS A 142 15.55 -6.15 22.75
CA HIS A 142 16.76 -5.70 23.40
C HIS A 142 17.92 -6.60 22.95
N ALA A 143 18.61 -6.19 21.89
CA ALA A 143 19.72 -6.96 21.31
C ALA A 143 20.93 -6.05 21.04
N GLN A 144 22.12 -6.55 21.39
CA GLN A 144 23.40 -5.97 21.03
C GLN A 144 24.00 -6.83 19.90
N GLY A 145 23.82 -6.42 18.64
CA GLY A 145 24.26 -7.17 17.46
C GLY A 145 23.10 -7.71 16.62
N THR A 146 23.38 -8.67 15.74
CA THR A 146 22.39 -9.20 14.78
C THR A 146 21.27 -9.96 15.48
N LEU A 147 20.04 -9.82 14.98
CA LEU A 147 18.91 -10.59 15.53
C LEU A 147 19.07 -12.07 15.15
N PRO A 148 18.88 -13.01 16.10
CA PRO A 148 19.07 -14.44 15.86
C PRO A 148 17.94 -15.08 15.03
N PHE A 149 16.99 -14.28 14.55
CA PHE A 149 15.85 -14.72 13.76
C PHE A 149 15.73 -13.91 12.47
N GLN A 150 15.02 -14.48 11.50
CA GLN A 150 14.83 -13.93 10.15
C GLN A 150 13.35 -13.73 9.84
N GLU A 151 13.05 -12.84 8.89
CA GLU A 151 11.70 -12.72 8.30
C GLU A 151 11.18 -14.09 7.86
N GLY A 152 9.91 -14.38 8.13
CA GLY A 152 9.23 -15.64 7.83
C GLY A 152 9.32 -16.69 8.94
N GLN A 153 10.24 -16.55 9.91
CA GLN A 153 10.28 -17.45 11.06
C GLN A 153 9.15 -17.14 12.04
N ARG A 154 8.77 -18.15 12.83
CA ARG A 154 7.73 -18.02 13.85
C ARG A 154 8.39 -17.94 15.22
N LEU A 155 7.99 -16.94 15.98
CA LEU A 155 8.52 -16.65 17.30
C LEU A 155 7.43 -16.89 18.33
N ARG A 156 7.80 -17.56 19.43
CA ARG A 156 7.05 -17.48 20.67
C ARG A 156 7.79 -16.54 21.61
N LEU A 157 7.11 -15.47 21.99
CA LEU A 157 7.58 -14.46 22.94
C LEU A 157 6.91 -14.73 24.29
N LYS A 158 7.69 -14.88 25.35
CA LYS A 158 7.18 -15.13 26.71
C LYS A 158 7.32 -13.87 27.55
N GLN A 159 6.31 -13.61 28.39
CA GLN A 159 6.28 -12.51 29.36
C GLN A 159 6.55 -11.13 28.75
N VAL A 160 6.00 -10.87 27.55
CA VAL A 160 6.13 -9.56 26.90
C VAL A 160 5.01 -8.63 27.35
N LYS A 161 5.32 -7.33 27.41
CA LYS A 161 4.34 -6.30 27.72
C LYS A 161 3.85 -5.64 26.43
N LEU A 162 2.53 -5.61 26.26
CA LEU A 162 1.91 -4.78 25.24
C LEU A 162 1.88 -3.33 25.71
N THR A 163 2.33 -2.42 24.85
CA THR A 163 2.21 -0.99 25.07
C THR A 163 1.34 -0.34 24.00
N PRO A 164 0.42 0.57 24.41
CA PRO A 164 -0.38 1.31 23.44
C PRO A 164 0.51 2.22 22.60
N LEU A 165 0.10 2.45 21.37
CA LEU A 165 0.80 3.37 20.47
C LEU A 165 0.75 4.79 21.03
N SER A 166 1.91 5.36 21.36
CA SER A 166 2.05 6.67 22.00
C SER A 166 1.52 7.80 21.13
N ALA A 167 0.65 8.65 21.69
CA ALA A 167 0.20 9.88 21.05
C ALA A 167 1.35 10.90 20.90
N PRO A 168 1.28 11.83 19.93
CA PRO A 168 2.24 12.93 19.85
C PRO A 168 2.21 13.73 21.16
N ARG A 169 3.39 14.01 21.73
CA ARG A 169 3.52 14.77 22.98
C ARG A 169 3.41 16.29 22.78
N ASN A 170 3.74 16.76 21.58
CA ASN A 170 3.70 18.17 21.22
C ASN A 170 2.61 18.41 20.17
N PRO A 171 1.81 19.48 20.29
CA PRO A 171 0.92 19.94 19.23
C PRO A 171 1.70 20.18 17.92
N GLY A 172 1.13 19.79 16.77
CA GLY A 172 1.79 19.94 15.46
C GLY A 172 2.89 18.91 15.13
N ALA A 173 3.34 18.11 16.11
CA ALA A 173 4.35 17.08 15.85
C ALA A 173 3.80 15.91 15.00
N PHE A 174 4.72 15.18 14.36
CA PHE A 174 4.37 13.99 13.58
C PHE A 174 3.60 12.97 14.42
N ASN A 175 2.39 12.63 13.96
CA ASN A 175 1.53 11.69 14.67
C ASN A 175 1.96 10.24 14.37
N TYR A 176 2.98 9.75 15.07
CA TYR A 176 3.52 8.40 14.90
C TYR A 176 2.48 7.31 15.18
N ARG A 177 1.56 7.54 16.14
CA ARG A 177 0.42 6.65 16.40
C ARG A 177 -0.45 6.49 15.16
N ARG A 178 -0.87 7.59 14.53
CA ARG A 178 -1.68 7.55 13.30
C ARG A 178 -0.91 6.86 12.17
N TYR A 179 0.37 7.16 12.00
CA TYR A 179 1.22 6.49 11.02
C TYR A 179 1.23 4.96 11.19
N LEU A 180 1.49 4.46 12.39
CA LEU A 180 1.50 3.02 12.66
C LEU A 180 0.10 2.40 12.49
N LYS A 181 -0.96 3.11 12.91
CA LYS A 181 -2.33 2.65 12.70
C LYS A 181 -2.65 2.46 11.22
N LEU A 182 -2.27 3.42 10.37
CA LEU A 182 -2.46 3.33 8.92
C LEU A 182 -1.62 2.22 8.26
N ARG A 183 -0.58 1.72 8.94
CA ARG A 183 0.17 0.51 8.57
C ARG A 183 -0.49 -0.81 8.99
N GLY A 184 -1.61 -0.75 9.71
CA GLY A 184 -2.26 -1.90 10.32
C GLY A 184 -1.49 -2.43 11.53
N ILE A 185 -0.56 -1.65 12.10
CA ILE A 185 0.17 -2.03 13.32
C ILE A 185 -0.70 -1.65 14.52
N SER A 186 -1.12 -2.66 15.27
CA SER A 186 -2.15 -2.52 16.31
C SER A 186 -1.57 -2.15 17.68
N ALA A 187 -0.38 -2.65 18.01
CA ALA A 187 0.28 -2.41 19.29
C ALA A 187 1.81 -2.52 19.18
N ARG A 188 2.51 -2.08 20.22
CA ARG A 188 3.95 -2.31 20.39
C ARG A 188 4.19 -3.35 21.47
N LEU A 189 5.24 -4.13 21.27
CA LEU A 189 5.77 -5.08 22.23
C LEU A 189 7.09 -4.57 22.78
N GLU A 190 7.16 -4.51 24.10
CA GLU A 190 8.38 -4.20 24.84
C GLU A 190 8.87 -5.46 25.54
N ALA A 191 10.13 -5.81 25.26
CA ALA A 191 10.86 -6.85 25.96
C ALA A 191 11.15 -6.36 27.39
N GLY A 192 10.65 -7.09 28.39
CA GLY A 192 11.01 -6.87 29.80
C GLY A 192 12.34 -7.55 30.15
N ARG A 193 12.85 -7.33 31.37
CA ARG A 193 14.09 -7.99 31.84
C ARG A 193 14.03 -9.53 31.81
N GLN A 194 12.83 -10.10 31.95
CA GLN A 194 12.59 -11.55 31.95
C GLN A 194 12.02 -12.08 30.63
N SER A 195 11.81 -11.21 29.63
CA SER A 195 11.24 -11.67 28.37
C SER A 195 12.22 -12.57 27.65
N SER A 196 11.74 -13.74 27.23
CA SER A 196 12.49 -14.67 26.40
C SER A 196 11.76 -14.87 25.07
N TRP A 197 12.50 -15.27 24.06
CA TRP A 197 11.96 -15.67 22.77
C TRP A 197 12.52 -17.01 22.36
N GLU A 198 11.69 -17.82 21.71
CA GLU A 198 12.08 -19.08 21.11
C GLU A 198 11.61 -19.10 19.65
N VAL A 199 12.50 -19.52 18.75
CA VAL A 199 12.13 -19.79 17.36
C VAL A 199 11.45 -21.15 17.35
N ILE A 200 10.18 -21.19 16.96
CA ILE A 200 9.41 -22.43 16.90
C ILE A 200 9.30 -22.91 15.46
N ALA A 201 9.19 -24.23 15.29
CA ALA A 201 8.93 -24.83 13.98
C ALA A 201 7.60 -24.29 13.42
N PRO A 202 7.53 -24.02 12.10
CA PRO A 202 6.31 -23.53 11.47
C PRO A 202 5.19 -24.58 11.62
N SER A 203 4.10 -24.23 12.30
CA SER A 203 3.10 -25.26 12.66
C SER A 203 2.18 -25.69 11.52
N ARG A 204 2.03 -24.93 10.43
CA ARG A 204 1.30 -25.33 9.20
C ARG A 204 1.73 -24.45 8.02
N HIS A 205 2.25 -25.02 6.93
CA HIS A 205 2.52 -24.24 5.71
C HIS A 205 1.21 -24.01 4.93
N THR A 206 0.56 -22.86 5.17
CA THR A 206 -0.46 -22.38 4.23
C THR A 206 0.16 -22.14 2.85
N LEU A 207 -0.63 -22.23 1.76
CA LEU A 207 -0.12 -21.94 0.40
C LEU A 207 0.51 -20.54 0.32
N LEU A 208 -0.07 -19.57 1.02
CA LEU A 208 0.45 -18.21 1.13
C LEU A 208 1.86 -18.18 1.75
N GLU A 209 2.08 -18.89 2.85
CA GLU A 209 3.40 -18.99 3.49
C GLU A 209 4.45 -19.67 2.60
N ARG A 210 4.04 -20.64 1.78
CA ARG A 210 4.94 -21.26 0.80
C ARG A 210 5.34 -20.24 -0.27
N CYS A 211 4.38 -19.50 -0.81
CA CYS A 211 4.63 -18.46 -1.80
C CYS A 211 5.55 -17.36 -1.24
N THR A 212 5.26 -16.82 -0.06
CA THR A 212 6.11 -15.79 0.58
C THR A 212 7.50 -16.33 0.90
N GLY A 213 7.59 -17.60 1.33
CA GLY A 213 8.84 -18.31 1.52
C GLY A 213 9.69 -18.42 0.25
N LEU A 214 9.07 -18.75 -0.90
CA LEU A 214 9.73 -18.80 -2.20
C LEU A 214 10.23 -17.42 -2.63
N ILE A 215 9.40 -16.38 -2.50
CA ILE A 215 9.77 -15.00 -2.83
C ILE A 215 10.98 -14.55 -2.00
N ARG A 216 10.99 -14.85 -0.70
CA ARG A 216 12.11 -14.56 0.20
C ARG A 216 13.38 -15.26 -0.25
N ARG A 217 13.31 -16.56 -0.56
CA ARG A 217 14.45 -17.34 -1.05
C ARG A 217 14.99 -16.76 -2.37
N ALA A 218 14.11 -16.40 -3.30
CA ALA A 218 14.49 -15.76 -4.55
C ALA A 218 15.21 -14.42 -4.30
N ARG A 219 14.66 -13.57 -3.42
CA ARG A 219 15.29 -12.29 -3.05
C ARG A 219 16.65 -12.48 -2.38
N GLN A 220 16.76 -13.45 -1.46
CA GLN A 220 18.04 -13.79 -0.82
C GLN A 220 19.06 -14.31 -1.83
N ALA A 221 18.67 -15.22 -2.72
CA ALA A 221 19.54 -15.75 -3.76
C ALA A 221 20.04 -14.63 -4.70
N LEU A 222 19.18 -13.72 -5.13
CA LEU A 222 19.57 -12.55 -5.92
C LEU A 222 20.52 -11.64 -5.14
N GLY A 223 20.24 -11.39 -3.85
CA GLY A 223 21.13 -10.62 -2.98
C GLY A 223 22.52 -11.24 -2.87
N THR A 224 22.60 -12.55 -2.62
CA THR A 224 23.89 -13.27 -2.55
C THR A 224 24.62 -13.29 -3.89
N ARG A 225 23.91 -13.30 -5.03
CA ARG A 225 24.53 -13.15 -6.34
C ARG A 225 25.15 -11.77 -6.51
N LEU A 226 24.45 -10.71 -6.11
CA LEU A 226 25.00 -9.35 -6.12
C LEU A 226 26.23 -9.23 -5.21
N ASP A 227 26.17 -9.81 -4.00
CA ASP A 227 27.28 -9.80 -3.04
C ASP A 227 28.53 -10.52 -3.58
N ARG A 228 28.37 -11.47 -4.52
CA ARG A 228 29.49 -12.19 -5.16
C ARG A 228 30.07 -11.48 -6.40
N LEU A 229 29.25 -10.68 -7.09
CA LEU A 229 29.60 -10.07 -8.37
C LEU A 229 30.12 -8.64 -8.23
N LEU A 230 29.86 -7.99 -7.09
CA LEU A 230 30.07 -6.56 -6.89
C LEU A 230 30.82 -6.29 -5.58
N SER A 231 31.41 -5.09 -5.45
CA SER A 231 31.95 -4.64 -4.17
C SER A 231 30.85 -4.50 -3.11
N PRO A 232 31.19 -4.52 -1.80
CA PRO A 232 30.20 -4.38 -0.73
C PRO A 232 29.30 -3.14 -0.86
N GLU A 233 29.86 -1.97 -1.18
CA GLU A 233 29.08 -0.74 -1.37
C GLU A 233 28.17 -0.83 -2.61
N ALA A 234 28.70 -1.34 -3.73
CA ALA A 234 27.93 -1.50 -4.95
C ALA A 234 26.79 -2.51 -4.75
N SER A 235 27.07 -3.67 -4.14
CA SER A 235 26.03 -4.66 -3.83
C SER A 235 24.95 -4.04 -2.95
N ALA A 236 25.29 -3.34 -1.87
CA ALA A 236 24.32 -2.65 -1.02
C ALA A 236 23.45 -1.66 -1.81
N PHE A 237 24.05 -0.89 -2.71
CA PHE A 237 23.34 0.03 -3.60
C PHE A 237 22.36 -0.68 -4.54
N TYR A 238 22.80 -1.71 -5.27
CA TYR A 238 21.93 -2.45 -6.19
C TYR A 238 20.86 -3.27 -5.45
N ARG A 239 21.15 -3.78 -4.25
CA ARG A 239 20.15 -4.43 -3.41
C ARG A 239 19.07 -3.44 -2.97
N ALA A 240 19.43 -2.21 -2.64
CA ALA A 240 18.46 -1.14 -2.36
C ALA A 240 17.60 -0.79 -3.59
N LEU A 241 18.22 -0.71 -4.78
CA LEU A 241 17.57 -0.28 -6.02
C LEU A 241 16.69 -1.36 -6.67
N LEU A 242 17.18 -2.60 -6.71
CA LEU A 242 16.55 -3.71 -7.43
C LEU A 242 15.66 -4.57 -6.52
N LEU A 243 16.12 -4.83 -5.29
CA LEU A 243 15.45 -5.72 -4.33
C LEU A 243 14.75 -4.93 -3.21
N GLY A 244 15.00 -3.63 -3.14
CA GLY A 244 14.49 -2.76 -2.11
C GLY A 244 15.25 -2.81 -0.78
N GLN A 245 16.30 -3.60 -0.64
CA GLN A 245 16.92 -3.84 0.66
C GLN A 245 17.85 -2.69 1.07
N ARG A 246 17.29 -1.63 1.66
CA ARG A 246 18.04 -0.42 2.08
C ARG A 246 18.82 -0.62 3.37
N GLU A 247 18.50 -1.65 4.13
CA GLU A 247 19.14 -1.98 5.40
C GLU A 247 20.62 -2.34 5.26
N PHE A 248 21.08 -2.67 4.04
CA PHE A 248 22.49 -2.93 3.73
C PHE A 248 23.28 -1.67 3.38
N LEU A 249 22.63 -0.51 3.18
CA LEU A 249 23.32 0.74 2.87
C LEU A 249 24.07 1.26 4.10
N SER A 250 25.33 1.68 3.91
CA SER A 250 26.12 2.28 4.98
C SER A 250 25.52 3.62 5.43
N ARG A 251 25.75 3.98 6.70
CA ARG A 251 25.28 5.25 7.26
C ARG A 251 25.98 6.47 6.65
N SER A 252 27.20 6.32 6.15
CA SER A 252 27.90 7.37 5.40
C SER A 252 27.19 7.61 4.07
N LEU A 253 26.99 6.57 3.26
CA LEU A 253 26.30 6.68 1.97
C LEU A 253 24.89 7.27 2.12
N LEU A 254 24.15 6.85 3.15
CA LEU A 254 22.82 7.41 3.42
C LEU A 254 22.88 8.92 3.73
N ARG A 255 23.91 9.37 4.46
CA ARG A 255 24.13 10.79 4.77
C ARG A 255 24.55 11.58 3.54
N ASP A 256 25.39 11.03 2.68
CA ASP A 256 25.83 11.70 1.46
C ASP A 256 24.65 11.98 0.53
N TYR A 257 23.77 10.99 0.32
CA TYR A 257 22.55 11.17 -0.46
C TYR A 257 21.53 12.11 0.20
N GLN A 258 21.49 12.16 1.54
CA GLN A 258 20.67 13.14 2.26
C GLN A 258 21.20 14.55 2.07
N ASN A 259 22.50 14.76 2.23
CA ASN A 259 23.17 16.05 2.07
C ASN A 259 23.05 16.58 0.64
N ALA A 260 23.12 15.68 -0.35
CA ALA A 260 22.90 16.02 -1.75
C ALA A 260 21.41 16.18 -2.13
N GLY A 261 20.46 15.98 -1.21
CA GLY A 261 19.01 16.11 -1.45
C GLY A 261 18.40 15.00 -2.34
N VAL A 262 19.18 13.98 -2.71
CA VAL A 262 18.80 12.92 -3.65
C VAL A 262 18.50 11.58 -2.98
N ILE A 263 18.23 11.58 -1.67
CA ILE A 263 17.91 10.36 -0.89
C ILE A 263 16.73 9.55 -1.46
N HIS A 264 15.83 10.21 -2.17
CA HIS A 264 14.69 9.58 -2.84
C HIS A 264 15.11 8.68 -4.01
N VAL A 265 16.31 8.84 -4.57
CA VAL A 265 16.88 7.95 -5.61
C VAL A 265 17.18 6.56 -5.06
N LEU A 266 17.56 6.46 -3.77
CA LEU A 266 17.73 5.17 -3.08
C LEU A 266 16.40 4.44 -2.81
N ALA A 267 15.28 5.06 -3.20
CA ALA A 267 13.97 4.44 -3.19
C ALA A 267 13.57 3.94 -4.57
N ILE A 268 13.10 2.69 -4.63
CA ILE A 268 12.35 2.21 -5.80
C ILE A 268 11.16 3.16 -6.02
N SER A 269 11.24 3.91 -7.09
CA SER A 269 10.26 4.91 -7.52
C SER A 269 9.42 4.37 -8.67
N GLY A 270 8.37 5.09 -9.06
CA GLY A 270 7.57 4.73 -10.22
C GLY A 270 8.36 4.76 -11.53
N LEU A 271 9.40 5.60 -11.62
CA LEU A 271 10.29 5.67 -12.79
C LEU A 271 11.03 4.34 -13.00
N HIS A 272 11.52 3.71 -11.94
CA HIS A 272 12.18 2.41 -12.03
C HIS A 272 11.26 1.33 -12.61
N VAL A 273 9.99 1.32 -12.18
CA VAL A 273 8.98 0.41 -12.71
C VAL A 273 8.67 0.72 -14.18
N GLY A 274 8.64 2.00 -14.55
CA GLY A 274 8.48 2.44 -15.94
C GLY A 274 9.61 1.95 -16.83
N PHE A 275 10.87 2.13 -16.42
CA PHE A 275 12.02 1.59 -17.14
C PHE A 275 11.95 0.08 -17.26
N LEU A 276 11.59 -0.62 -16.19
CA LEU A 276 11.45 -2.06 -16.21
C LEU A 276 10.36 -2.52 -17.19
N ALA A 277 9.24 -1.81 -17.27
CA ALA A 277 8.18 -2.07 -18.24
C ALA A 277 8.69 -1.95 -19.68
N VAL A 278 9.46 -0.90 -19.99
CA VAL A 278 10.07 -0.69 -21.31
C VAL A 278 11.09 -1.78 -21.63
N ILE A 279 11.98 -2.11 -20.69
CA ILE A 279 12.99 -3.16 -20.86
C ILE A 279 12.32 -4.52 -21.12
N PHE A 280 11.31 -4.89 -20.32
CA PHE A 280 10.56 -6.13 -20.53
C PHE A 280 9.84 -6.14 -21.86
N TYR A 281 9.22 -5.03 -22.25
CA TYR A 281 8.54 -4.93 -23.53
C TYR A 281 9.51 -5.09 -24.71
N LEU A 282 10.67 -4.43 -24.65
CA LEU A 282 11.72 -4.53 -25.67
C LEU A 282 12.31 -5.94 -25.73
N ALA A 283 12.64 -6.54 -24.58
CA ALA A 283 13.13 -7.92 -24.51
C ALA A 283 12.15 -8.93 -25.12
N LEU A 284 10.86 -8.77 -24.83
CA LEU A 284 9.80 -9.62 -25.40
C LEU A 284 9.51 -9.32 -26.87
N SER A 285 9.97 -8.18 -27.39
CA SER A 285 9.79 -7.83 -28.81
C SER A 285 10.64 -8.68 -29.75
N PHE A 286 11.70 -9.32 -29.24
CA PHE A 286 12.52 -10.30 -29.98
C PHE A 286 11.87 -11.69 -30.08
N LEU A 287 10.77 -11.94 -29.37
CA LEU A 287 10.01 -13.18 -29.44
C LEU A 287 8.84 -13.03 -30.43
N PRO A 288 8.40 -14.12 -31.10
CA PRO A 288 7.26 -14.10 -32.03
C PRO A 288 5.92 -14.06 -31.26
N LEU A 289 5.73 -13.07 -30.40
CA LEU A 289 4.52 -12.84 -29.62
C LEU A 289 3.63 -11.80 -30.30
N SER A 290 2.32 -12.04 -30.33
CA SER A 290 1.37 -11.02 -30.75
C SER A 290 1.38 -9.83 -29.76
N PHE A 291 0.99 -8.64 -30.24
CA PHE A 291 0.93 -7.42 -29.43
C PHE A 291 0.18 -7.62 -28.10
N LYS A 292 -0.99 -8.27 -28.15
CA LYS A 292 -1.81 -8.54 -26.94
C LYS A 292 -1.10 -9.48 -25.97
N LYS A 293 -0.47 -10.55 -26.47
CA LYS A 293 0.29 -11.51 -25.64
C LYS A 293 1.50 -10.83 -24.99
N ARG A 294 2.25 -10.01 -25.74
CA ARG A 294 3.39 -9.25 -25.22
C ARG A 294 2.98 -8.34 -24.07
N ASN A 295 1.90 -7.58 -24.23
CA ASN A 295 1.37 -6.72 -23.15
C ASN A 295 1.01 -7.52 -21.89
N LEU A 296 0.33 -8.66 -22.03
CA LEU A 296 -0.01 -9.52 -20.90
C LEU A 296 1.24 -10.09 -20.20
N CYS A 297 2.27 -10.48 -20.96
CA CYS A 297 3.54 -10.92 -20.41
C CYS A 297 4.25 -9.81 -19.63
N VAL A 298 4.27 -8.57 -20.15
CA VAL A 298 4.84 -7.43 -19.41
C VAL A 298 4.09 -7.19 -18.11
N ILE A 299 2.76 -7.19 -18.13
CA ILE A 299 1.94 -7.05 -16.92
C ILE A 299 2.31 -8.13 -15.89
N LEU A 300 2.41 -9.38 -16.32
CA LEU A 300 2.78 -10.50 -15.46
C LEU A 300 4.18 -10.32 -14.86
N LEU A 301 5.17 -9.92 -15.66
CA LEU A 301 6.53 -9.67 -15.18
C LEU A 301 6.59 -8.51 -14.18
N LEU A 302 5.82 -7.43 -14.41
CA LEU A 302 5.72 -6.32 -13.46
C LEU A 302 5.04 -6.72 -12.15
N LEU A 303 4.03 -7.61 -12.20
CA LEU A 303 3.40 -8.16 -11.00
C LEU A 303 4.37 -9.06 -10.23
N VAL A 304 5.12 -9.91 -10.91
CA VAL A 304 6.18 -10.73 -10.30
C VAL A 304 7.23 -9.84 -9.64
N TYR A 305 7.69 -8.79 -10.33
CA TYR A 305 8.63 -7.82 -9.77
C TYR A 305 8.06 -7.10 -8.54
N MET A 306 6.81 -6.63 -8.62
CA MET A 306 6.12 -5.97 -7.50
C MET A 306 6.09 -6.86 -6.25
N VAL A 307 5.81 -8.15 -6.43
CA VAL A 307 5.81 -9.12 -5.33
C VAL A 307 7.24 -9.41 -4.85
N LEU A 308 8.20 -9.55 -5.77
CA LEU A 308 9.61 -9.80 -5.46
C LEU A 308 10.23 -8.72 -4.57
N VAL A 309 9.92 -7.44 -4.80
CA VAL A 309 10.43 -6.30 -4.02
C VAL A 309 9.59 -5.99 -2.76
N GLY A 310 8.60 -6.83 -2.44
CA GLY A 310 7.80 -6.73 -1.21
C GLY A 310 6.65 -5.72 -1.30
N SER A 311 6.11 -5.51 -2.49
CA SER A 311 4.88 -4.73 -2.74
C SER A 311 4.89 -3.33 -2.11
N ARG A 312 6.01 -2.62 -2.27
CA ARG A 312 6.15 -1.27 -1.72
C ARG A 312 5.14 -0.31 -2.36
N PRO A 313 4.59 0.66 -1.61
CA PRO A 313 3.53 1.53 -2.13
C PRO A 313 3.87 2.20 -3.48
N PRO A 314 5.07 2.79 -3.70
CA PRO A 314 5.39 3.39 -5.01
C PRO A 314 5.40 2.37 -6.16
N VAL A 315 5.89 1.15 -5.91
CA VAL A 315 5.95 0.07 -6.90
C VAL A 315 4.55 -0.41 -7.24
N VAL A 316 3.70 -0.65 -6.23
CA VAL A 316 2.31 -1.07 -6.43
C VAL A 316 1.57 -0.07 -7.30
N ARG A 317 1.69 1.23 -7.00
CA ARG A 317 1.03 2.28 -7.80
C ARG A 317 1.49 2.26 -9.26
N ALA A 318 2.79 2.22 -9.49
CA ALA A 318 3.35 2.25 -10.83
C ALA A 318 3.01 0.98 -11.63
N THR A 319 3.08 -0.21 -11.00
CA THR A 319 2.68 -1.48 -11.62
C THR A 319 1.19 -1.49 -11.99
N VAL A 320 0.32 -1.01 -11.11
CA VAL A 320 -1.12 -0.89 -11.38
C VAL A 320 -1.38 0.07 -12.54
N MET A 321 -0.77 1.26 -12.53
CA MET A 321 -0.93 2.25 -13.60
C MET A 321 -0.43 1.71 -14.95
N ALA A 322 0.78 1.13 -14.99
CA ALA A 322 1.33 0.53 -16.19
C ALA A 322 0.45 -0.62 -16.70
N GLY A 323 -0.02 -1.48 -15.79
CA GLY A 323 -0.87 -2.61 -16.15
C GLY A 323 -2.21 -2.20 -16.74
N LEU A 324 -2.84 -1.14 -16.19
CA LEU A 324 -4.09 -0.60 -16.73
C LEU A 324 -3.90 0.03 -18.12
N ILE A 325 -2.78 0.72 -18.35
CA ILE A 325 -2.45 1.28 -19.66
C ILE A 325 -2.27 0.16 -20.70
N LEU A 326 -1.46 -0.86 -20.39
CA LEU A 326 -1.22 -2.01 -21.29
C LEU A 326 -2.49 -2.83 -21.54
N LEU A 327 -3.34 -3.00 -20.51
CA LEU A 327 -4.62 -3.69 -20.67
C LEU A 327 -5.58 -2.88 -21.54
N ALA A 328 -5.62 -1.56 -21.36
CA ALA A 328 -6.45 -0.70 -22.20
C ALA A 328 -6.03 -0.81 -23.68
N GLN A 329 -4.72 -0.85 -23.96
CA GLN A 329 -4.17 -1.05 -25.32
C GLN A 329 -4.67 -2.35 -25.96
N ASN A 330 -4.77 -3.42 -25.18
CA ASN A 330 -5.29 -4.70 -25.67
C ASN A 330 -6.78 -4.66 -26.03
N LEU A 331 -7.54 -3.75 -25.41
CA LEU A 331 -8.97 -3.55 -25.65
C LEU A 331 -9.25 -2.56 -26.78
N GLU A 332 -8.21 -2.03 -27.44
CA GLU A 332 -8.32 -1.10 -28.58
C GLU A 332 -9.17 0.16 -28.28
N ARG A 333 -9.34 0.50 -27.00
CA ARG A 333 -10.07 1.70 -26.57
C ARG A 333 -9.17 2.92 -26.64
N LYS A 334 -9.69 4.08 -27.06
CA LYS A 334 -8.96 5.35 -26.90
C LYS A 334 -8.54 5.53 -25.44
N HIS A 335 -7.24 5.50 -25.16
CA HIS A 335 -6.74 5.61 -23.79
C HIS A 335 -6.80 7.06 -23.33
N SER A 336 -7.66 7.33 -22.36
CA SER A 336 -7.54 8.55 -21.56
C SER A 336 -6.60 8.25 -20.40
N THR A 337 -5.40 8.83 -20.41
CA THR A 337 -4.42 8.71 -19.31
C THR A 337 -5.03 9.14 -17.98
N LEU A 338 -5.93 10.13 -18.00
CA LEU A 338 -6.69 10.56 -16.82
C LEU A 338 -7.63 9.45 -16.29
N ASN A 339 -8.32 8.73 -17.17
CA ASN A 339 -9.15 7.60 -16.74
C ASN A 339 -8.29 6.46 -16.16
N ALA A 340 -7.13 6.15 -16.75
CA ALA A 340 -6.21 5.17 -16.18
C ALA A 340 -5.69 5.59 -14.79
N PHE A 341 -5.41 6.88 -14.60
CA PHE A 341 -5.01 7.46 -13.32
C PHE A 341 -6.09 7.30 -12.24
N PHE A 342 -7.35 7.68 -12.52
CA PHE A 342 -8.44 7.50 -11.57
C PHE A 342 -8.81 6.03 -11.36
N ALA A 343 -8.75 5.19 -12.41
CA ALA A 343 -8.91 3.74 -12.30
C ALA A 343 -7.90 3.13 -11.33
N ALA A 344 -6.62 3.52 -11.45
CA ALA A 344 -5.58 3.08 -10.54
C ALA A 344 -5.88 3.50 -9.09
N GLY A 345 -6.29 4.75 -8.89
CA GLY A 345 -6.72 5.27 -7.59
C GLY A 345 -7.86 4.46 -6.99
N CYS A 346 -8.93 4.21 -7.75
CA CYS A 346 -10.05 3.38 -7.32
C CYS A 346 -9.59 1.97 -6.94
N LEU A 347 -8.79 1.32 -7.79
CA LEU A 347 -8.31 -0.04 -7.54
C LEU A 347 -7.50 -0.12 -6.25
N ILE A 348 -6.57 0.82 -6.04
CA ILE A 348 -5.75 0.88 -4.82
C ILE A 348 -6.61 1.09 -3.58
N LEU A 349 -7.58 2.00 -3.62
CA LEU A 349 -8.43 2.32 -2.47
C LEU A 349 -9.43 1.20 -2.15
N VAL A 350 -9.86 0.42 -3.13
CA VAL A 350 -10.70 -0.78 -2.90
C VAL A 350 -9.93 -1.85 -2.13
N PHE A 351 -8.67 -2.12 -2.49
CA PHE A 351 -7.87 -3.14 -1.82
C PHE A 351 -7.20 -2.66 -0.52
N ALA A 352 -6.86 -1.37 -0.43
CA ALA A 352 -6.15 -0.80 0.70
C ALA A 352 -6.67 0.62 1.01
N PRO A 353 -7.87 0.77 1.59
CA PRO A 353 -8.52 2.07 1.76
C PRO A 353 -7.69 3.02 2.65
N ALA A 354 -6.92 2.48 3.59
CA ALA A 354 -6.01 3.27 4.42
C ALA A 354 -4.96 4.06 3.61
N GLN A 355 -4.60 3.63 2.39
CA GLN A 355 -3.64 4.31 1.51
C GLN A 355 -4.00 5.77 1.24
N LEU A 356 -5.27 6.14 1.28
CA LEU A 356 -5.72 7.53 1.08
C LEU A 356 -5.04 8.51 2.05
N PHE A 357 -4.74 8.06 3.26
CA PHE A 357 -4.13 8.88 4.31
C PHE A 357 -2.60 8.80 4.33
N TRP A 358 -1.99 8.05 3.42
CA TRP A 358 -0.54 7.98 3.34
C TRP A 358 0.00 9.15 2.55
N VAL A 359 0.97 9.86 3.13
CA VAL A 359 1.67 10.98 2.49
C VAL A 359 2.25 10.56 1.12
N GLY A 360 2.81 9.36 1.03
CA GLY A 360 3.36 8.85 -0.24
C GLY A 360 2.31 8.60 -1.33
N PHE A 361 1.07 8.27 -0.97
CA PHE A 361 -0.04 8.17 -1.92
C PHE A 361 -0.48 9.58 -2.35
N GLN A 362 -0.72 10.46 -1.37
CA GLN A 362 -1.18 11.84 -1.60
C GLN A 362 -0.21 12.62 -2.50
N LEU A 363 1.08 12.63 -2.18
CA LEU A 363 2.10 13.32 -2.98
C LEU A 363 2.24 12.73 -4.38
N SER A 364 2.18 11.40 -4.50
CA SER A 364 2.29 10.73 -5.81
C SER A 364 1.10 11.04 -6.70
N PHE A 365 -0.12 10.97 -6.16
CA PHE A 365 -1.34 11.30 -6.91
C PHE A 365 -1.43 12.79 -7.20
N ALA A 366 -1.03 13.67 -6.27
CA ALA A 366 -0.98 15.11 -6.48
C ALA A 366 0.02 15.50 -7.57
N ALA A 367 1.22 14.91 -7.57
CA ALA A 367 2.22 15.17 -8.60
C ALA A 367 1.72 14.74 -9.99
N VAL A 368 1.16 13.53 -10.12
CA VAL A 368 0.61 13.06 -11.39
C VAL A 368 -0.60 13.88 -11.82
N ALA A 369 -1.49 14.27 -10.90
CA ALA A 369 -2.61 15.16 -11.21
C ALA A 369 -2.14 16.55 -11.65
N ALA A 370 -1.11 17.12 -11.01
CA ALA A 370 -0.50 18.38 -11.42
C ALA A 370 0.10 18.28 -12.83
N ILE A 371 0.70 17.15 -13.19
CA ILE A 371 1.23 16.92 -14.54
C ILE A 371 0.09 16.75 -15.54
N LEU A 372 -0.89 15.87 -15.28
CA LEU A 372 -1.91 15.53 -16.27
C LEU A 372 -3.00 16.59 -16.43
N ILE A 373 -3.27 17.37 -15.39
CA ILE A 373 -4.33 18.39 -15.36
C ILE A 373 -3.72 19.80 -15.31
N GLY A 374 -2.70 20.00 -14.48
CA GLY A 374 -2.10 21.31 -14.25
C GLY A 374 -1.29 21.83 -15.44
N LEU A 375 -0.44 21.00 -16.07
CA LEU A 375 0.36 21.43 -17.24
C LEU A 375 -0.52 21.90 -18.41
N PRO A 376 -1.53 21.15 -18.89
CA PRO A 376 -2.38 21.61 -19.98
C PRO A 376 -3.15 22.91 -19.66
N LEU A 377 -3.53 23.10 -18.39
CA LEU A 377 -4.18 24.34 -17.95
C LEU A 377 -3.22 25.53 -17.95
N LEU A 378 -1.97 25.30 -17.54
CA LEU A 378 -0.93 26.32 -17.53
C LEU A 378 -0.53 26.71 -18.96
N GLU A 379 -0.30 25.72 -19.85
CA GLU A 379 0.00 25.94 -21.26
C GLU A 379 -1.07 26.80 -21.94
N ARG A 380 -2.35 26.47 -21.73
CA ARG A 380 -3.45 27.30 -22.26
C ARG A 380 -3.34 28.74 -21.77
N ARG A 381 -3.16 28.97 -20.47
CA ARG A 381 -3.09 30.34 -19.92
C ARG A 381 -1.85 31.11 -20.35
N LEU A 382 -0.71 30.45 -20.52
CA LEU A 382 0.53 31.09 -20.95
C LEU A 382 0.49 31.39 -22.46
N LEU A 383 -0.02 30.47 -23.29
CA LEU A 383 -0.19 30.69 -24.73
C LEU A 383 -1.15 31.85 -25.02
N TYR A 384 -2.25 31.99 -24.27
CA TYR A 384 -3.16 33.14 -24.42
C TYR A 384 -2.51 34.48 -24.05
N ARG A 385 -1.55 34.50 -23.12
CA ARG A 385 -0.82 35.72 -22.72
C ARG A 385 0.33 36.10 -23.64
N TRP A 386 0.73 35.22 -24.55
CA TRP A 386 1.78 35.49 -25.56
C TRP A 386 1.20 35.89 -26.92
N LEU A 387 -0.12 35.70 -27.13
CA LEU A 387 -0.85 36.07 -28.34
C LEU A 387 -1.65 37.37 -28.19
N GLU A 388 -1.70 37.94 -26.98
CA GLU A 388 -2.08 39.33 -26.68
C GLU A 388 -0.81 40.14 -26.46
#